data_AF-A0A1W0X602-F1
#
_entry.id   AF-A0A1W0X602-F1
#
_cell.length_a   1.000
_cell.length_b   1.000
_cell.length_c   1.000
_cell.angle_alpha   90.00
_cell.angle_beta   90.00
_cell.angle_gamma   90.00
#
_symmetry.space_group_name_H-M   'P 1'
#
loop_
_entity.id
_entity.type
_entity.pdbx_description
1 polymer ?
#
loop_
_entity_poly.entity_id
_entity_poly.type
_entity_poly.pdbx_seq_one_letter_code
_entity_poly.pdbx_strand_id
1 'polypeptide(L)'
;MLSGVMALLVLVQIAGGSVVRTPEPEERSIVMPGGRVRTLMCPADTPFIQIYTAVYRSNSKTSKGQTCEASYWNLLQQGCSNSKIKGRCEISTKAQDLQKPACADRRSRMNLYLTYKCSEHSILLAVSSTDPMCSFLRFSRYCL
;
A
#
# COMPACT_ATOMS: atom_id res chain seq x y z
N MET A 1 34.97 -32.17 -31.53
CA MET A 1 33.75 -31.35 -31.48
C MET A 1 34.12 -29.95 -31.05
N LEU A 2 33.58 -28.99 -31.79
CA LEU A 2 33.83 -27.55 -31.76
C LEU A 2 33.47 -26.85 -30.43
N SER A 3 34.28 -25.84 -30.09
CA SER A 3 33.88 -24.47 -29.71
C SER A 3 33.12 -24.29 -28.38
N GLY A 4 33.60 -23.49 -27.41
CA GLY A 4 33.67 -22.01 -27.49
C GLY A 4 32.24 -21.45 -27.38
N VAL A 5 31.86 -20.57 -26.46
CA VAL A 5 32.41 -19.22 -26.24
C VAL A 5 31.89 -18.63 -24.91
N MET A 6 32.82 -17.98 -24.19
CA MET A 6 32.76 -16.79 -23.33
C MET A 6 31.47 -16.33 -22.62
N ALA A 7 31.71 -16.04 -21.33
CA ALA A 7 31.15 -15.02 -20.46
C ALA A 7 30.47 -13.80 -21.11
N LEU A 8 29.45 -13.29 -20.42
CA LEU A 8 29.27 -11.84 -20.26
C LEU A 8 28.78 -11.54 -18.83
N LEU A 9 29.74 -11.30 -17.93
CA LEU A 9 29.50 -10.45 -16.76
C LEU A 9 29.23 -9.04 -17.29
N VAL A 10 28.04 -8.50 -17.02
CA VAL A 10 27.84 -7.05 -17.07
C VAL A 10 28.12 -6.51 -15.67
N LEU A 11 29.41 -6.40 -15.36
CA LEU A 11 29.94 -5.50 -14.34
C LEU A 11 30.15 -4.15 -15.02
N VAL A 12 29.17 -3.25 -14.93
CA VAL A 12 29.44 -1.83 -15.16
C VAL A 12 30.07 -1.30 -13.87
N GLN A 13 31.40 -1.30 -13.84
CA GLN A 13 32.17 -0.52 -12.89
C GLN A 13 32.19 0.93 -13.37
N ILE A 14 31.49 1.79 -12.64
CA ILE A 14 31.71 3.24 -12.70
C ILE A 14 32.63 3.57 -11.53
N ALA A 15 33.82 4.07 -11.84
CA ALA A 15 34.83 4.47 -10.87
C ALA A 15 34.25 5.46 -9.83
N GLY A 16 34.50 5.20 -8.55
CA GLY A 16 34.39 6.20 -7.48
C GLY A 16 33.00 6.44 -6.84
N GLY A 17 31.95 5.73 -7.24
CA GLY A 17 30.66 5.82 -6.56
C GLY A 17 30.50 4.71 -5.53
N SER A 18 30.33 5.05 -4.24
CA SER A 18 29.70 4.11 -3.31
C SER A 18 28.45 3.58 -3.99
N VAL A 19 28.33 2.26 -4.17
CA VAL A 19 27.06 1.63 -4.54
C VAL A 19 26.16 1.80 -3.33
N VAL A 20 25.56 2.99 -3.23
CA VAL A 20 24.42 3.23 -2.36
C VAL A 20 23.34 2.35 -2.97
N ARG A 21 23.21 1.13 -2.44
CA ARG A 21 21.97 0.38 -2.54
C ARG A 21 20.93 1.33 -1.98
N THR A 22 20.20 2.02 -2.85
CA THR A 22 18.99 2.72 -2.42
C THR A 22 18.17 1.67 -1.69
N PRO A 23 17.87 1.86 -0.39
CA PRO A 23 17.06 0.90 0.33
C PRO A 23 15.75 0.78 -0.45
N GLU A 24 15.38 -0.45 -0.83
CA GLU A 24 14.06 -0.68 -1.40
C GLU A 24 13.02 -0.08 -0.44
N PRO A 25 12.05 0.68 -0.94
CA PRO A 25 11.08 1.35 -0.08
C PRO A 25 10.35 0.31 0.78
N GLU A 26 10.63 0.37 2.08
CA GLU A 26 10.20 -0.64 3.05
C GLU A 26 8.67 -0.65 3.16
N GLU A 27 8.09 -1.85 3.05
CA GLU A 27 6.67 -2.06 3.27
C GLU A 27 6.33 -1.88 4.73
N ARG A 28 5.39 -0.97 5.02
CA ARG A 28 4.94 -0.70 6.39
C ARG A 28 3.52 -1.20 6.58
N SER A 29 3.35 -2.10 7.53
CA SER A 29 2.05 -2.62 7.94
C SER A 29 1.67 -2.10 9.32
N ILE A 30 0.46 -1.58 9.46
CA ILE A 30 -0.08 -1.11 10.74
C ILE A 30 -1.45 -1.69 10.99
N VAL A 31 -1.75 -1.92 12.27
CA VAL A 31 -3.08 -2.25 12.76
C VAL A 31 -3.55 -1.10 13.65
N MET A 32 -4.72 -0.54 13.33
CA MET A 32 -5.31 0.56 14.05
C MET A 32 -6.68 0.19 14.60
N PRO A 33 -6.88 0.20 15.93
CA PRO A 33 -8.20 0.05 16.51
C PRO A 33 -9.18 1.12 16.02
N GLY A 34 -10.46 0.77 15.94
CA GLY A 34 -11.55 1.71 15.65
C GLY A 34 -11.59 2.89 16.62
N GLY A 35 -11.97 4.08 16.13
CA GLY A 35 -12.05 5.31 16.91
C GLY A 35 -10.70 6.01 17.17
N ARG A 36 -9.66 5.68 16.41
CA ARG A 36 -8.32 6.26 16.54
C ARG A 36 -7.98 7.14 15.35
N VAL A 37 -7.07 8.07 15.56
CA VAL A 37 -6.44 8.87 14.51
C VAL A 37 -4.94 8.58 14.56
N ARG A 38 -4.31 8.47 13.39
CA ARG A 38 -2.86 8.27 13.28
C ARG A 38 -2.33 9.06 12.11
N THR A 39 -1.13 9.58 12.28
CA THR A 39 -0.38 10.20 11.19
C THR A 39 0.62 9.21 10.61
N LEU A 40 0.51 8.94 9.31
CA LEU A 40 1.53 8.28 8.52
C LEU A 40 2.61 9.29 8.16
N MET A 41 3.87 8.89 8.28
CA MET A 41 5.03 9.70 7.93
C MET A 41 5.93 8.94 6.98
N CYS A 42 6.37 9.63 5.94
CA CYS A 42 7.41 9.23 5.01
C CYS A 42 8.59 10.20 5.11
N PRO A 43 9.81 9.71 4.88
CA PRO A 43 10.99 10.55 4.89
C PRO A 43 11.01 11.48 3.66
N ALA A 44 11.86 12.50 3.70
CA ALA A 44 11.85 13.59 2.73
C ALA A 44 12.30 13.17 1.32
N ASP A 45 13.12 12.13 1.22
CA ASP A 45 13.58 11.49 -0.01
C ASP A 45 12.47 10.69 -0.71
N THR A 46 11.56 10.08 0.05
CA THR A 46 10.41 9.33 -0.48
C THR A 46 9.07 9.91 -0.01
N PRO A 47 8.71 11.15 -0.39
CA PRO A 47 7.65 11.91 0.26
C PRO A 47 6.22 11.52 -0.16
N PHE A 48 6.03 10.48 -0.96
CA PHE A 48 4.71 10.04 -1.40
C PHE A 48 4.26 8.78 -0.66
N ILE A 49 3.10 8.85 -0.01
CA ILE A 49 2.48 7.71 0.67
C ILE A 49 1.64 6.94 -0.35
N GLN A 50 1.98 5.67 -0.56
CA GLN A 50 1.26 4.75 -1.43
C GLN A 50 0.63 3.66 -0.56
N ILE A 51 -0.68 3.67 -0.47
CA ILE A 51 -1.42 2.63 0.25
C ILE A 51 -1.61 1.46 -0.72
N TYR A 52 -1.35 0.24 -0.26
CA TYR A 52 -1.59 -0.99 -1.02
C TYR A 52 -2.85 -1.69 -0.55
N THR A 53 -3.06 -1.72 0.76
CA THR A 53 -4.23 -2.37 1.36
C THR A 53 -4.75 -1.52 2.49
N ALA A 54 -6.07 -1.48 2.65
CA ALA A 54 -6.73 -0.84 3.78
C ALA A 54 -8.03 -1.60 4.06
N VAL A 55 -7.98 -2.56 4.97
CA VAL A 55 -9.12 -3.42 5.29
C VAL A 55 -9.59 -3.12 6.70
N TYR A 56 -10.82 -2.67 6.85
CA TYR A 56 -11.44 -2.46 8.15
C TYR A 56 -12.27 -3.68 8.51
N ARG A 57 -11.80 -4.42 9.51
CA ARG A 57 -12.23 -5.79 9.80
C ARG A 57 -12.60 -5.97 11.27
N SER A 58 -13.63 -6.76 11.52
CA SER A 58 -14.01 -7.21 12.85
C SER A 58 -13.03 -8.24 13.39
N ASN A 59 -12.68 -8.12 14.67
CA ASN A 59 -11.88 -9.13 15.36
C ASN A 59 -12.69 -10.39 15.68
N SER A 60 -14.01 -10.28 15.74
CA SER A 60 -14.92 -11.40 15.96
C SER A 60 -15.51 -11.91 14.64
N LYS A 61 -15.66 -13.23 14.55
CA LYS A 61 -16.45 -13.89 13.51
C LYS A 61 -17.94 -13.69 13.78
N THR A 62 -18.74 -13.62 12.73
CA THR A 62 -20.20 -13.65 12.80
C THR A 62 -20.69 -15.02 13.29
N SER A 63 -21.98 -15.14 13.62
CA SER A 63 -22.60 -16.43 13.95
C SER A 63 -22.45 -17.49 12.86
N LYS A 64 -22.19 -17.07 11.61
CA LYS A 64 -21.91 -17.94 10.46
C LYS A 64 -20.41 -18.25 10.27
N GLY A 65 -19.56 -17.88 11.23
CA GLY A 65 -18.11 -18.09 11.17
C GLY A 65 -17.36 -17.17 10.19
N GLN A 66 -18.05 -16.21 9.58
CA GLN A 66 -17.47 -15.28 8.61
C GLN A 66 -16.85 -14.08 9.32
N THR A 67 -15.80 -13.52 8.74
CA THR A 67 -15.28 -12.24 9.22
C THR A 67 -16.02 -11.11 8.53
N CYS A 68 -16.51 -10.14 9.29
CA CYS A 68 -17.06 -8.93 8.73
C CYS A 68 -15.94 -7.92 8.42
N GLU A 69 -15.80 -7.51 7.17
CA GLU A 69 -14.78 -6.58 6.72
C GLU A 69 -15.25 -5.72 5.54
N ALA A 70 -14.58 -4.58 5.32
CA ALA A 70 -14.73 -3.73 4.16
C ALA A 70 -13.40 -3.09 3.77
N SER A 71 -13.19 -2.88 2.47
CA SER A 71 -12.02 -2.19 1.94
C SER A 71 -12.24 -0.67 1.92
N TYR A 72 -11.27 0.08 2.44
CA TYR A 72 -11.23 1.54 2.46
C TYR A 72 -10.03 2.11 1.71
N TRP A 73 -9.44 1.29 0.83
CA TRP A 73 -8.25 1.65 0.08
C TRP A 73 -8.43 2.95 -0.71
N ASN A 74 -9.51 3.05 -1.49
CA ASN A 74 -9.81 4.25 -2.29
C ASN A 74 -9.89 5.51 -1.43
N LEU A 75 -10.61 5.44 -0.32
CA LEU A 75 -10.85 6.60 0.56
C LEU A 75 -9.55 7.07 1.23
N LEU A 76 -8.76 6.14 1.77
CA LEU A 76 -7.49 6.49 2.40
C LEU A 76 -6.45 6.93 1.37
N GLN A 77 -6.40 6.29 0.19
CA GLN A 77 -5.47 6.67 -0.87
C GLN A 77 -5.76 8.09 -1.35
N GLN A 78 -7.03 8.42 -1.60
CA GLN A 78 -7.43 9.77 -1.97
C GLN A 78 -7.13 10.79 -0.87
N GLY A 79 -7.42 10.44 0.40
CA GLY A 79 -7.11 11.28 1.55
C GLY A 79 -5.62 11.59 1.68
N CYS A 80 -4.77 10.57 1.51
CA CYS A 80 -3.32 10.73 1.60
C CYS A 80 -2.71 11.46 0.40
N SER A 81 -3.26 11.28 -0.81
CA SER A 81 -2.86 12.03 -2.00
C SER A 81 -3.20 13.52 -1.89
N ASN A 82 -4.29 13.88 -1.20
CA ASN A 82 -4.76 15.26 -1.04
C ASN A 82 -4.13 16.00 0.16
N SER A 83 -3.16 15.40 0.86
CA SER A 83 -2.54 16.05 2.01
C SER A 83 -1.74 17.28 1.59
N LYS A 84 -1.93 18.40 2.31
CA LYS A 84 -1.21 19.65 2.09
C LYS A 84 0.29 19.55 2.42
N ILE A 85 0.67 18.56 3.23
CA ILE A 85 2.05 18.34 3.65
C ILE A 85 2.54 17.03 3.02
N LYS A 86 3.49 17.14 2.09
CA LYS A 86 4.14 15.99 1.47
C LYS A 86 4.78 15.09 2.54
N GLY A 87 4.67 13.78 2.36
CA GLY A 87 5.19 12.78 3.28
C GLY A 87 4.39 12.62 4.57
N ARG A 88 3.29 13.36 4.75
CA ARG A 88 2.45 13.28 5.95
C ARG A 88 1.00 13.06 5.57
N CYS A 89 0.38 11.99 6.06
CA CYS A 89 -1.05 11.74 5.88
C CYS A 89 -1.71 11.43 7.22
N GLU A 90 -2.79 12.12 7.54
CA GLU A 90 -3.63 11.75 8.68
C GLU A 90 -4.71 10.78 8.23
N ILE A 91 -4.81 9.65 8.94
CA ILE A 91 -5.85 8.65 8.74
C ILE A 91 -6.65 8.49 10.04
N SER A 92 -7.95 8.30 9.89
CA SER A 92 -8.89 8.19 11.01
C SER A 92 -9.75 6.94 10.86
N THR A 93 -9.93 6.22 11.96
CA THR A 93 -10.90 5.13 12.09
C THR A 93 -12.12 5.55 12.92
N LYS A 94 -12.33 6.85 13.12
CA LYS A 94 -13.56 7.37 13.72
C LYS A 94 -14.75 7.05 12.82
N ALA A 95 -15.91 6.81 13.42
CA ALA A 95 -17.12 6.37 12.71
C ALA A 95 -17.60 7.36 11.62
N GLN A 96 -17.28 8.64 11.77
CA GLN A 96 -17.57 9.69 10.80
C GLN A 96 -16.72 9.59 9.52
N ASP A 97 -15.53 8.99 9.61
CA ASP A 97 -14.56 8.89 8.53
C ASP A 97 -14.57 7.48 7.89
N LEU A 98 -14.74 6.44 8.71
CA LEU A 98 -14.92 5.06 8.28
C LEU A 98 -16.20 4.49 8.89
N GLN A 99 -17.22 4.30 8.05
CA GLN A 99 -18.44 3.62 8.49
C GLN A 99 -18.15 2.17 8.82
N LYS A 100 -18.89 1.57 9.74
CA LYS A 100 -18.78 0.12 9.95
C LYS A 100 -19.43 -0.62 8.77
N PRO A 101 -18.85 -1.72 8.27
CA PRO A 101 -19.53 -2.58 7.31
C PRO A 101 -20.86 -3.09 7.86
N ALA A 102 -21.86 -3.26 6.99
CA ALA A 102 -23.23 -3.61 7.39
C ALA A 102 -23.34 -4.92 8.19
N CYS A 103 -22.40 -5.85 8.00
CA CYS A 103 -22.34 -7.11 8.74
C CYS A 103 -21.80 -6.97 10.18
N ALA A 104 -21.33 -5.79 10.59
CA ALA A 104 -20.73 -5.59 11.90
C ALA A 104 -21.77 -5.06 12.88
N ASP A 105 -22.04 -5.83 13.92
CA ASP A 105 -22.89 -5.39 15.02
C ASP A 105 -22.33 -4.13 15.72
N ARG A 106 -23.20 -3.36 16.39
CA ARG A 106 -22.80 -2.16 17.14
C ARG A 106 -21.63 -2.41 18.10
N ARG A 107 -21.61 -3.58 18.74
CA ARG A 107 -20.59 -3.99 19.73
C ARG A 107 -19.32 -4.55 19.10
N SER A 108 -19.29 -4.80 17.78
CA SER A 108 -18.12 -5.34 17.11
C SER A 108 -16.94 -4.39 17.21
N ARG A 109 -15.83 -4.91 17.75
CA ARG A 109 -14.54 -4.22 17.78
C ARG A 109 -13.89 -4.41 16.41
N MET A 110 -13.68 -3.28 15.74
CA MET A 110 -13.12 -3.22 14.40
C MET A 110 -11.68 -2.73 14.46
N ASN A 111 -10.84 -3.25 13.60
CA ASN A 111 -9.46 -2.82 13.39
C ASN A 111 -9.24 -2.53 11.91
N LEU A 112 -8.53 -1.44 11.61
CA LEU A 112 -8.03 -1.15 10.28
C LEU A 112 -6.65 -1.80 10.13
N TYR A 113 -6.53 -2.67 9.13
CA TYR A 113 -5.29 -3.26 8.68
C TYR A 113 -4.84 -2.50 7.44
N LEU A 114 -3.72 -1.81 7.53
CA LEU A 114 -3.22 -0.93 6.47
C LEU A 114 -1.79 -1.32 6.11
N THR A 115 -1.54 -1.48 4.82
CA THR A 115 -0.20 -1.63 4.27
C THR A 115 0.10 -0.47 3.34
N TYR A 116 1.24 0.18 3.51
CA TYR A 116 1.67 1.30 2.69
C TYR A 116 3.18 1.34 2.47
N LYS A 117 3.64 2.06 1.44
CA LYS A 117 5.06 2.39 1.21
C LYS A 117 5.23 3.88 1.01
N CYS A 118 6.47 4.31 1.22
CA CYS A 118 6.94 5.63 0.85
C CYS A 118 7.58 5.54 -0.54
N SER A 119 7.35 6.51 -1.42
CA SER A 119 7.90 6.54 -2.77
C SER A 119 8.41 7.93 -3.12
N GLU A 120 9.39 7.98 -4.02
CA GLU A 120 9.87 9.22 -4.65
C GLU A 120 8.85 9.80 -5.64
N HIS A 121 7.93 8.98 -6.14
CA HIS A 121 6.98 9.35 -7.18
C HIS A 121 5.53 9.27 -6.68
N SER A 122 4.73 10.25 -7.06
CA SER A 122 3.27 10.14 -6.96
C SER A 122 2.80 9.14 -8.00
N ILE A 123 2.50 7.90 -7.58
CA ILE A 123 1.79 6.97 -8.45
C ILE A 123 0.31 7.34 -8.36
N LEU A 124 -0.20 8.00 -9.41
CA LEU A 124 -1.62 7.96 -9.71
C LEU A 124 -1.91 6.52 -10.16
N LEU A 125 -2.27 5.66 -9.21
CA LEU A 125 -2.83 4.35 -9.57
C LEU A 125 -4.16 4.65 -10.28
N ALA A 126 -4.15 4.51 -11.60
CA ALA A 126 -5.36 4.59 -12.40
C ALA A 126 -6.34 3.56 -11.84
N VAL A 127 -7.48 4.05 -11.35
CA VAL A 127 -8.57 3.20 -10.87
C VAL A 127 -9.12 2.46 -12.08
N SER A 128 -8.59 1.27 -12.35
CA SER A 128 -9.27 0.29 -13.18
C SER A 128 -10.30 -0.38 -12.27
N SER A 129 -11.54 0.10 -12.35
CA SER A 129 -12.69 -0.53 -11.73
C SER A 129 -13.04 -1.81 -12.49
N THR A 130 -12.25 -2.86 -12.38
CA THR A 130 -12.64 -4.21 -12.82
C THR A 130 -11.80 -5.26 -12.10
N ASP A 131 -12.48 -6.07 -11.29
CA ASP A 131 -12.16 -7.44 -10.86
C ASP A 131 -10.76 -7.80 -10.29
N PRO A 132 -10.71 -8.50 -9.13
CA PRO A 132 -9.45 -8.91 -8.49
C PRO A 132 -8.85 -10.18 -9.14
N MET A 133 -8.59 -10.15 -10.46
CA MET A 133 -7.94 -11.27 -11.18
C MET A 133 -6.77 -10.86 -12.10
N CYS A 134 -6.28 -9.62 -12.04
CA CYS A 134 -5.06 -9.23 -12.76
C CYS A 134 -4.08 -8.46 -11.86
N SER A 135 -3.65 -9.10 -10.78
CA SER A 135 -2.43 -8.69 -10.08
C SER A 135 -1.26 -9.49 -10.63
N PHE A 136 -0.57 -8.98 -11.66
CA PHE A 136 0.87 -9.18 -11.77
C PHE A 136 1.48 -8.03 -12.57
N LEU A 137 2.37 -7.31 -11.89
CA LEU A 137 3.32 -6.36 -12.47
C LEU A 137 3.77 -6.79 -13.87
N ARG A 138 3.68 -5.88 -14.85
CA ARG A 138 4.76 -5.65 -15.80
C ARG A 138 4.54 -4.38 -16.57
N PHE A 139 5.56 -3.52 -16.55
CA PHE A 139 5.96 -2.76 -17.72
C PHE A 139 5.93 -3.70 -18.93
N SER A 140 4.90 -3.62 -19.75
CA SER A 140 4.99 -3.90 -21.17
C SER A 140 3.74 -3.40 -21.86
N ARG A 141 3.97 -2.74 -23.00
CA ARG A 141 2.96 -2.49 -24.01
C ARG A 141 2.23 -3.79 -24.35
N TYR A 142 1.04 -3.66 -24.94
CA TYR A 142 0.12 -4.71 -25.40
C TYR A 142 -0.95 -5.11 -24.37
N CYS A 143 -2.02 -4.31 -24.33
CA CYS A 143 -3.37 -4.86 -24.28
C CYS A 143 -3.94 -4.75 -25.69
N LEU A 144 -4.27 -5.88 -26.30
CA LEU A 144 -5.08 -5.99 -27.51
C LEU A 144 -6.56 -5.90 -27.14
#